data_AF-A0A1V4QER8-F1
#
_entry.id   AF-A0A1V4QER8-F1
#
_cell.length_a   1.000
_cell.length_b   1.000
_cell.length_c   1.000
_cell.angle_alpha   90.00
_cell.angle_beta   90.00
_cell.angle_gamma   90.00
#
_symmetry.space_group_name_H-M   'P 1'
#
loop_
_entity.id
_entity.type
_entity.pdbx_description
1 polymer ?
#
loop_
_entity_poly.entity_id
_entity_poly.type
_entity_poly.pdbx_seq_one_letter_code
_entity_poly.pdbx_strand_id
1 'polypeptide(L)'
;MEIDIDGSYLEGGGQIVRTAVALSAITRKSVHLFNIRKGRQNPGLKPQHLVGIKTAARLCEAETWGVTQNSLEFSFHPGFIIGGNFQVDTRTAGAITLILQTLIPIALFSPRPVVFNIKGGTAVPFSRISFSVEKYFYLRKGFIEES
;
A
#
# COMPACT_ATOMS: atom_id res chain seq x y z
N MET A 1 -0.67 -19.34 7.28
CA MET A 1 0.80 -19.26 7.28
C MET A 1 1.16 -17.82 7.00
N GLU A 2 1.89 -17.20 7.92
CA GLU A 2 2.40 -15.82 7.78
C GLU A 2 3.77 -15.86 7.12
N ILE A 3 4.06 -14.88 6.27
CA ILE A 3 5.34 -14.75 5.56
C ILE A 3 6.17 -13.67 6.24
N ASP A 4 7.34 -14.06 6.74
CA ASP A 4 8.33 -13.14 7.29
C ASP A 4 9.17 -12.48 6.20
N ILE A 5 9.28 -11.15 6.25
CA ILE A 5 9.99 -10.35 5.26
C ILE A 5 10.94 -9.38 5.98
N ASP A 6 12.24 -9.51 5.70
CA ASP A 6 13.24 -8.56 6.18
C ASP A 6 13.21 -7.26 5.35
N GLY A 7 12.75 -6.17 5.98
CA GLY A 7 12.65 -4.83 5.40
C GLY A 7 13.96 -4.07 5.27
N SER A 8 15.10 -4.64 5.67
CA SER A 8 16.44 -4.10 5.44
C SER A 8 17.04 -4.46 4.09
N TYR A 9 16.45 -5.44 3.39
CA TYR A 9 16.94 -5.91 2.10
C TYR A 9 16.83 -4.85 0.99
N LEU A 10 17.81 -4.84 0.07
CA LEU A 10 17.93 -3.92 -1.08
C LEU A 10 17.85 -2.43 -0.70
N GLU A 11 16.85 -1.68 -1.19
CA GLU A 11 16.79 -0.22 -1.06
C GLU A 11 16.55 0.29 0.37
N GLY A 12 16.43 -0.58 1.36
CA GLY A 12 16.22 -0.17 2.75
C GLY A 12 14.84 0.44 2.97
N GLY A 13 13.80 -0.34 2.63
CA GLY A 13 12.56 -0.42 3.39
C GLY A 13 11.32 0.33 2.89
N GLY A 14 11.42 1.26 1.94
CA GLY A 14 10.24 2.00 1.45
C GLY A 14 9.39 1.21 0.45
N GLN A 15 10.04 0.70 -0.61
CA GLN A 15 9.38 -0.04 -1.69
C GLN A 15 8.88 -1.40 -1.23
N ILE A 16 9.68 -2.12 -0.43
CA ILE A 16 9.32 -3.46 0.06
C ILE A 16 8.02 -3.45 0.87
N VAL A 17 7.81 -2.41 1.69
CA VAL A 17 6.56 -2.24 2.46
C VAL A 17 5.36 -2.12 1.52
N ARG A 18 5.46 -1.32 0.46
CA ARG A 18 4.36 -1.11 -0.49
C ARG A 18 4.02 -2.37 -1.26
N THR A 19 5.04 -3.02 -1.80
CA THR A 19 4.87 -4.26 -2.57
C THR A 19 4.36 -5.40 -1.71
N ALA A 20 4.91 -5.59 -0.50
CA ALA A 20 4.50 -6.67 0.39
C ALA A 20 3.03 -6.52 0.81
N VAL A 21 2.59 -5.31 1.16
CA VAL A 21 1.19 -5.04 1.54
C VAL A 21 0.25 -5.26 0.36
N ALA A 22 0.62 -4.76 -0.84
CA ALA A 22 -0.18 -4.96 -2.05
C ALA A 22 -0.33 -6.44 -2.41
N LEU A 23 0.77 -7.18 -2.44
CA LEU A 23 0.76 -8.62 -2.74
C LEU A 23 0.06 -9.42 -1.65
N SER A 24 0.26 -9.07 -0.37
CA SER A 24 -0.45 -9.69 0.74
C SER A 24 -1.96 -9.56 0.56
N ALA A 25 -2.47 -8.35 0.31
CA ALA A 25 -3.88 -8.10 0.06
C ALA A 25 -4.43 -8.88 -1.14
N ILE A 26 -3.70 -8.92 -2.27
CA ILE A 26 -4.14 -9.62 -3.49
C ILE A 26 -4.13 -11.14 -3.30
N THR A 27 -3.09 -11.67 -2.66
CA THR A 27 -2.91 -13.13 -2.50
C THR A 27 -3.58 -13.69 -1.26
N ARG A 28 -4.11 -12.82 -0.39
CA ARG A 28 -4.68 -13.15 0.93
C ARG A 28 -3.72 -13.96 1.81
N LYS A 29 -2.42 -13.65 1.73
CA LYS A 29 -1.39 -14.26 2.57
C LYS A 29 -0.90 -13.23 3.58
N SER A 30 -1.01 -13.54 4.86
CA SER A 30 -0.51 -12.66 5.93
C SER A 30 0.99 -12.45 5.81
N VAL A 31 1.44 -11.24 6.15
CA VAL A 31 2.86 -10.87 6.13
C VAL A 31 3.25 -10.21 7.44
N HIS A 32 4.44 -10.57 7.93
CA HIS A 32 5.14 -9.87 8.99
C HIS A 32 6.40 -9.24 8.41
N LEU A 33 6.51 -7.92 8.50
CA LEU A 33 7.68 -7.17 8.04
C LEU A 33 8.45 -6.69 9.26
N PHE A 34 9.76 -6.93 9.30
CA PHE A 34 10.65 -6.46 10.37
C PHE A 34 11.88 -5.73 9.80
N ASN A 35 12.71 -5.13 10.64
CA ASN A 35 13.88 -4.33 10.24
C ASN A 35 13.57 -3.18 9.23
N ILE A 36 12.36 -2.62 9.30
CA ILE A 36 11.88 -1.62 8.33
C ILE A 36 12.77 -0.38 8.33
N ARG A 37 13.45 -0.15 7.20
CA ARG A 37 14.37 0.99 7.01
C ARG A 37 15.47 1.08 8.06
N LYS A 38 15.85 -0.03 8.69
CA LYS A 38 16.81 -0.06 9.82
C LYS A 38 18.16 0.61 9.51
N GLY A 39 18.65 0.50 8.27
CA GLY A 39 19.90 1.11 7.84
C GLY A 39 19.82 2.59 7.40
N ARG A 40 18.67 3.26 7.52
CA ARG A 40 18.51 4.68 7.13
C ARG A 40 18.65 5.57 8.36
N GLN A 41 19.12 6.82 8.16
CA GLN A 41 19.22 7.85 9.21
C GLN A 41 17.92 8.01 10.03
N ASN A 42 16.77 7.90 9.35
CA ASN A 42 15.45 7.95 9.97
C ASN A 42 14.73 6.61 9.73
N PRO A 43 14.91 5.60 10.62
CA PRO A 43 14.39 4.26 10.43
C PRO A 43 12.87 4.17 10.69
N GLY A 44 12.29 3.01 10.38
CA GLY A 44 10.89 2.67 10.61
C GLY A 44 9.87 3.29 9.64
N LEU A 45 8.60 2.98 9.90
CA LEU A 45 7.46 3.47 9.12
C LEU A 45 7.38 5.00 9.13
N LYS A 46 7.03 5.57 7.98
CA LYS A 46 6.84 7.02 7.80
C LYS A 46 5.39 7.32 7.45
N PRO A 47 4.96 8.59 7.53
CA PRO A 47 3.56 8.96 7.30
C PRO A 47 2.97 8.35 6.01
N GLN A 48 3.71 8.36 4.89
CA GLN A 48 3.25 7.75 3.63
C GLN A 48 3.06 6.23 3.72
N HIS A 49 3.88 5.52 4.49
CA HIS A 49 3.70 4.08 4.70
C HIS A 49 2.45 3.82 5.54
N LEU A 50 2.28 4.58 6.63
CA LEU A 50 1.13 4.43 7.52
C LEU A 50 -0.18 4.66 6.78
N VAL A 51 -0.26 5.72 5.99
CA VAL A 51 -1.45 6.07 5.22
C VAL A 51 -1.73 5.00 4.16
N GLY A 52 -0.71 4.52 3.47
CA GLY A 52 -0.83 3.42 2.51
C GLY A 52 -1.32 2.12 3.16
N ILE A 53 -0.68 1.67 4.23
CA ILE A 53 -1.03 0.43 4.95
C ILE A 53 -2.44 0.52 5.52
N LYS A 54 -2.79 1.62 6.20
CA LYS A 54 -4.13 1.80 6.80
C LYS A 54 -5.23 1.86 5.75
N THR A 55 -4.96 2.49 4.60
CA THR A 55 -5.94 2.54 3.51
C THR A 55 -6.08 1.18 2.85
N ALA A 56 -4.97 0.46 2.63
CA ALA A 56 -4.99 -0.92 2.15
C ALA A 56 -5.76 -1.83 3.10
N ALA A 57 -5.55 -1.71 4.41
CA ALA A 57 -6.28 -2.47 5.42
C ALA A 57 -7.79 -2.23 5.33
N ARG A 58 -8.23 -0.98 5.18
CA ARG A 58 -9.65 -0.66 4.95
C ARG A 58 -10.19 -1.22 3.63
N LEU A 59 -9.37 -1.25 2.58
CA LEU A 59 -9.76 -1.73 1.25
C LEU A 59 -9.90 -3.25 1.18
N CYS A 60 -9.21 -4.00 2.05
CA CYS A 60 -9.26 -5.46 2.10
C CYS A 60 -9.66 -6.03 3.46
N GLU A 61 -10.31 -5.24 4.31
CA GLU A 61 -10.73 -5.64 5.66
C GLU A 61 -9.62 -6.33 6.47
N ALA A 62 -8.40 -5.81 6.39
CA ALA A 62 -7.24 -6.41 7.05
C ALA A 62 -7.17 -6.05 8.53
N GLU A 63 -6.74 -7.04 9.33
CA GLU A 63 -6.23 -6.80 10.67
C GLU A 63 -4.76 -6.40 10.61
N THR A 64 -4.35 -5.49 11.49
CA THR A 64 -2.97 -4.99 11.51
C THR A 64 -2.46 -4.83 12.93
N TRP A 65 -1.17 -5.10 13.10
CA TRP A 65 -0.43 -4.87 14.34
C TRP A 65 0.85 -4.10 14.04
N GLY A 66 1.31 -3.22 14.95
CA GLY A 66 2.57 -2.50 14.79
C GLY A 66 2.57 -1.36 13.74
N VAL A 67 1.41 -0.99 13.15
CA VAL A 67 1.30 0.07 12.13
C VAL A 67 1.28 1.47 12.78
N THR A 68 2.40 1.84 13.42
CA THR A 68 2.62 3.12 14.09
C THR A 68 3.86 3.83 13.53
N GLN A 69 3.94 5.15 13.73
CA GLN A 69 5.05 5.94 13.21
C GLN A 69 6.37 5.48 13.81
N ASN A 70 7.39 5.38 12.96
CA ASN A 70 8.73 4.86 13.28
C ASN A 70 8.78 3.40 13.73
N SER A 71 7.68 2.64 13.65
CA SER A 71 7.74 1.21 13.92
C SER A 71 8.74 0.52 12.99
N LEU A 72 9.55 -0.37 13.55
CA LEU A 72 10.51 -1.19 12.82
C LEU A 72 9.90 -2.48 12.29
N GLU A 73 8.69 -2.81 12.74
CA GLU A 73 7.99 -4.02 12.35
C GLU A 73 6.46 -3.84 12.37
N PHE A 74 5.77 -4.63 11.56
CA PHE A 74 4.30 -4.71 11.58
C PHE A 74 3.84 -6.04 10.98
N SER A 75 2.65 -6.48 11.40
CA SER A 75 1.93 -7.58 10.73
C SER A 75 0.70 -7.05 10.03
N PHE A 76 0.39 -7.66 8.88
CA PHE A 76 -0.76 -7.35 8.05
C PHE A 76 -1.45 -8.65 7.65
N HIS A 77 -2.69 -8.81 8.12
CA HIS A 77 -3.51 -10.00 7.90
C HIS A 77 -4.70 -9.62 7.00
N PRO A 78 -4.58 -9.81 5.68
CA PRO A 78 -5.60 -9.38 4.72
C PRO A 78 -6.88 -10.21 4.83
N GLY A 79 -8.03 -9.53 4.72
CA GLY A 79 -9.34 -10.14 4.47
C GLY A 79 -9.68 -10.15 2.98
N PHE A 80 -10.93 -9.85 2.63
CA PHE A 80 -11.38 -9.75 1.25
C PHE A 80 -11.31 -8.32 0.72
N ILE A 81 -10.87 -8.14 -0.52
CA ILE A 81 -10.92 -6.83 -1.19
C ILE A 81 -12.38 -6.47 -1.45
N ILE A 82 -12.84 -5.37 -0.84
CA ILE A 82 -14.25 -4.97 -0.89
C ILE A 82 -14.55 -3.93 -1.96
N GLY A 83 -13.63 -2.99 -2.23
CA GLY A 83 -13.87 -1.80 -3.05
C GLY A 83 -14.70 -0.70 -2.38
N GLY A 84 -15.02 0.37 -3.11
CA GLY A 84 -15.79 1.51 -2.60
C GLY A 84 -15.00 2.84 -2.52
N ASN A 85 -15.47 3.76 -1.67
CA ASN A 85 -14.94 5.12 -1.57
C ASN A 85 -14.02 5.28 -0.35
N PHE A 86 -12.79 5.76 -0.58
CA PHE A 86 -11.78 5.91 0.46
C PHE A 86 -11.23 7.34 0.50
N GLN A 87 -11.37 7.97 1.66
CA GLN A 87 -10.71 9.23 1.98
C GLN A 87 -9.30 8.95 2.50
N VAL A 88 -8.30 9.62 1.90
CA VAL A 88 -6.88 9.43 2.19
C VAL A 88 -6.24 10.80 2.39
N ASP A 89 -5.80 11.09 3.61
CA ASP A 89 -5.10 12.35 3.91
C ASP A 89 -3.69 12.03 4.38
N THR A 90 -2.69 12.50 3.63
CA THR A 90 -1.27 12.28 3.96
C THR A 90 -0.79 13.17 5.09
N ARG A 91 -1.55 14.24 5.42
CA ARG A 91 -1.25 15.31 6.40
C ARG A 91 0.14 15.93 6.28
N THR A 92 0.86 15.62 5.21
CA THR A 92 2.26 15.95 4.98
C THR A 92 2.49 16.16 3.49
N ALA A 93 3.62 16.77 3.12
CA ALA A 93 4.09 16.80 1.73
C ALA A 93 4.46 15.41 1.18
N GLY A 94 4.13 14.31 1.87
CA GLY A 94 4.32 12.96 1.39
C GLY A 94 3.71 12.76 0.00
N ALA A 95 4.48 12.12 -0.86
CA ALA A 95 4.13 11.91 -2.26
C ALA A 95 2.91 11.00 -2.38
N ILE A 96 1.83 11.54 -2.93
CA ILE A 96 0.61 10.78 -3.26
C ILE A 96 0.95 9.55 -4.11
N THR A 97 1.91 9.66 -5.03
CA THR A 97 2.33 8.57 -5.90
C THR A 97 2.86 7.35 -5.13
N LEU A 98 3.54 7.56 -4.00
CA LEU A 98 4.05 6.45 -3.18
C LEU A 98 2.92 5.69 -2.51
N ILE A 99 1.84 6.36 -2.11
CA ILE A 99 0.67 5.69 -1.54
C ILE A 99 -0.07 4.92 -2.65
N LEU A 100 -0.21 5.54 -3.83
CA LEU A 100 -0.85 4.91 -4.98
C LEU A 100 -0.14 3.64 -5.46
N GLN A 101 1.19 3.56 -5.32
CA GLN A 101 1.95 2.33 -5.60
C GLN A 101 1.47 1.13 -4.76
N THR A 102 0.97 1.35 -3.54
CA THR A 102 0.35 0.30 -2.72
C THR A 102 -1.11 0.07 -3.11
N LEU A 103 -1.88 1.15 -3.32
CA LEU A 103 -3.34 1.08 -3.43
C LEU A 103 -3.86 0.66 -4.80
N ILE A 104 -3.22 1.11 -5.89
CA ILE A 104 -3.64 0.79 -7.25
C ILE A 104 -3.64 -0.72 -7.48
N PRO A 105 -2.56 -1.47 -7.19
CA PRO A 105 -2.57 -2.92 -7.39
C PRO A 105 -3.73 -3.61 -6.69
N ILE A 106 -4.04 -3.23 -5.45
CA ILE A 106 -5.16 -3.83 -4.69
C ILE A 106 -6.50 -3.48 -5.34
N ALA A 107 -6.69 -2.20 -5.73
CA ALA A 107 -7.92 -1.74 -6.35
C ALA A 107 -8.23 -2.45 -7.68
N LEU A 108 -7.20 -2.85 -8.44
CA LEU A 108 -7.37 -3.60 -9.69
C LEU A 108 -8.01 -4.98 -9.50
N PHE A 109 -7.86 -5.58 -8.31
CA PHE A 109 -8.45 -6.87 -7.96
C PHE A 109 -9.75 -6.74 -7.17
N SER A 110 -10.29 -5.52 -7.05
CA SER A 110 -11.55 -5.27 -6.38
C SER A 110 -12.74 -5.79 -7.19
N PRO A 111 -13.74 -6.43 -6.57
CA PRO A 111 -14.97 -6.86 -7.24
C PRO A 111 -15.88 -5.68 -7.63
N ARG A 112 -15.61 -4.47 -7.12
CA ARG A 112 -16.39 -3.25 -7.31
C ARG A 112 -15.49 -2.05 -7.61
N PRO A 113 -16.00 -0.98 -8.25
CA PRO A 113 -15.24 0.25 -8.45
C PRO A 113 -14.63 0.79 -7.15
N VAL A 114 -13.43 1.35 -7.25
CA VAL A 114 -12.71 1.95 -6.13
C VAL A 114 -12.41 3.40 -6.46
N VAL A 115 -12.77 4.30 -5.54
CA VAL A 115 -12.49 5.74 -5.65
C VAL A 115 -11.64 6.16 -4.47
N PHE A 116 -10.46 6.71 -4.76
CA PHE A 116 -9.58 7.30 -3.76
C PHE A 116 -9.65 8.82 -3.84
N ASN A 117 -10.14 9.45 -2.77
CA ASN A 117 -10.07 10.90 -2.59
C ASN A 117 -8.83 11.21 -1.76
N ILE A 118 -7.75 11.63 -2.43
CA ILE A 118 -6.43 11.79 -1.79
C ILE A 118 -6.07 13.26 -1.66
N LYS A 119 -5.74 13.69 -0.43
CA LYS A 119 -5.16 14.99 -0.12
C LYS A 119 -3.70 14.83 0.30
N GLY A 120 -2.77 15.49 -0.39
CA GLY A 120 -1.34 15.37 -0.11
C GLY A 120 -0.43 16.07 -1.12
N GLY A 121 0.88 15.82 -1.02
CA GLY A 121 1.87 16.41 -1.92
C GLY A 121 1.85 15.80 -3.32
N THR A 122 1.66 16.65 -4.33
CA THR A 122 1.67 16.27 -5.77
C THR A 122 3.01 16.55 -6.46
N ALA A 123 3.91 17.31 -5.85
CA ALA A 123 5.19 17.74 -6.42
C ALA A 123 6.36 17.59 -5.43
N VAL A 124 6.66 16.35 -5.04
CA VAL A 124 7.81 16.02 -4.18
C VAL A 124 8.99 15.59 -5.06
N PRO A 125 10.26 15.93 -4.75
CA PRO A 125 11.41 15.37 -5.45
C PRO A 125 11.36 13.84 -5.47
N PHE A 126 11.59 13.22 -6.63
CA PHE A 126 11.40 11.78 -6.89
C PHE A 126 9.94 11.26 -6.91
N SER A 127 8.92 12.15 -6.90
CA SER A 127 7.53 11.80 -7.18
C SER A 127 6.95 12.64 -8.32
N ARG A 128 7.33 12.36 -9.56
CA ARG A 128 6.68 12.98 -10.72
C ARG A 128 5.62 12.04 -11.28
N ILE A 129 4.35 12.24 -10.89
CA ILE A 129 3.21 11.96 -11.78
C ILE A 129 2.06 12.93 -11.46
N SER A 130 1.57 13.63 -12.48
CA SER A 130 0.27 14.33 -12.44
C SER A 130 -0.81 13.35 -12.88
N PHE A 131 -1.80 13.08 -12.03
CA PHE A 131 -2.99 12.31 -12.40
C PHE A 131 -4.24 13.12 -12.05
N SER A 132 -5.07 13.38 -13.05
CA SER A 132 -6.52 13.44 -12.91
C SER A 132 -7.04 12.13 -13.48
N VAL A 133 -7.61 11.24 -12.66
CA VAL A 133 -8.25 10.01 -13.14
C VAL A 133 -9.75 10.25 -13.22
N GLU A 134 -10.17 11.02 -14.22
CA GLU A 134 -11.47 10.84 -14.86
C GLU A 134 -11.24 10.02 -16.13
N LYS A 135 -11.02 8.72 -15.97
CA LYS A 135 -11.12 7.77 -17.09
C LYS A 135 -11.38 6.37 -16.58
N TYR A 136 -12.52 5.85 -16.99
CA TYR A 136 -12.91 4.44 -16.92
C TYR A 136 -11.70 3.54 -17.24
N PHE A 137 -11.15 2.88 -16.22
CA PHE A 137 -10.23 1.76 -16.45
C PHE A 137 -11.07 0.58 -16.95
N TYR A 138 -11.25 0.48 -18.26
CA TYR A 138 -11.56 -0.79 -18.92
C TYR A 138 -10.31 -1.68 -18.84
N LEU A 139 -10.00 -2.19 -17.65
CA LEU A 139 -9.15 -3.37 -17.54
C LEU A 139 -10.07 -4.58 -17.68
N ARG A 140 -10.25 -4.99 -18.95
CA ARG A 140 -10.92 -6.23 -19.31
C ARG A 140 -10.19 -7.36 -18.55
N LYS A 141 -10.94 -8.12 -17.73
CA LYS A 141 -10.51 -9.41 -17.18
C LYS A 141 -9.96 -10.25 -18.34
N GLY A 142 -8.65 -10.48 -18.35
CA GLY A 142 -7.96 -11.22 -19.42
C GLY A 142 -6.75 -11.98 -18.92
N PHE A 143 -6.70 -12.31 -17.62
CA PHE A 143 -5.74 -13.25 -17.08
C PHE A 143 -6.50 -14.19 -16.14
N ILE A 144 -6.35 -15.50 -16.41
CA ILE A 144 -7.07 -16.67 -15.87
C ILE A 144 -8.30 -17.05 -16.72
N GLU A 145 -8.05 -17.53 -17.94
CA GLU A 145 -8.73 -18.73 -18.44
C GLU A 145 -7.88 -19.91 -17.99
N GLU A 146 -8.35 -20.66 -16.99
CA GLU A 146 -7.89 -22.04 -16.77
C GLU A 146 -8.66 -22.94 -17.74
N SER A 147 -7.90 -23.70 -18.51
CA SER A 147 -8.30 -24.81 -19.39
C SER A 147 -9.05 -25.91 -18.65
#